data_AF-A0A7C1M567-F1
#
_entry.id   AF-A0A7C1M567-F1
#
_cell.length_a   1.000
_cell.length_b   1.000
_cell.length_c   1.000
_cell.angle_alpha   90.00
_cell.angle_beta   90.00
_cell.angle_gamma   90.00
#
_symmetry.space_group_name_H-M   'P 1'
#
loop_
_entity.id
_entity.type
_entity.pdbx_description
1 polymer ?
#
loop_
_entity_poly.entity_id
_entity_poly.type
_entity_poly.pdbx_seq_one_letter_code
_entity_poly.pdbx_strand_id
1 'polypeptide(L)'
;MKTFEELNPYEKSVLLIWGKQLDYCTTAHYPIQKIKKKIHNILPKLKDKDVRRINKILLASGFILKHPTGRKTTYNLSREGLRYCEILRNDKDYAHLI
;
A
#
# COMPACT_ATOMS: atom_id res chain seq x y z
N MET A 1 6.58 12.73 8.03
CA MET A 1 6.15 12.15 6.74
C MET A 1 7.38 11.58 6.08
N LYS A 2 7.30 10.38 5.48
CA LYS A 2 8.46 9.77 4.81
C LYS A 2 8.42 10.00 3.31
N THR A 3 9.57 10.19 2.67
CA THR A 3 9.70 10.09 1.21
C THR A 3 9.74 8.61 0.78
N PHE A 4 9.69 8.36 -0.53
CA PHE A 4 9.77 7.00 -1.06
C PHE A 4 11.12 6.32 -0.77
N GLU A 5 12.20 7.08 -0.81
CA GLU A 5 13.58 6.63 -0.55
C GLU A 5 13.75 6.20 0.91
N GLU A 6 13.04 6.85 1.84
CA GLU A 6 13.05 6.56 3.27
C GLU A 6 12.18 5.35 3.66
N LEU A 7 11.39 4.81 2.73
CA LEU A 7 10.63 3.59 2.96
C LEU A 7 11.56 2.39 3.03
N ASN A 8 11.45 1.63 4.12
CA ASN A 8 12.15 0.36 4.22
C ASN A 8 11.53 -0.70 3.28
N PRO A 9 12.19 -1.86 3.06
CA PRO A 9 11.69 -2.88 2.14
C PRO A 9 10.27 -3.35 2.46
N TYR A 10 9.91 -3.54 3.73
CA TYR A 10 8.55 -3.93 4.10
C TYR A 10 7.50 -2.85 3.79
N GLU A 11 7.84 -1.58 4.01
CA GLU A 11 6.97 -0.44 3.67
C GLU A 11 6.74 -0.37 2.16
N LYS A 12 7.80 -0.56 1.36
CA LYS A 12 7.72 -0.67 -0.11
C LYS A 12 6.90 -1.88 -0.56
N SER A 13 7.11 -3.05 0.03
CA SER A 13 6.32 -4.25 -0.28
C SER A 13 4.83 -4.03 -0.01
N VAL A 14 4.47 -3.38 1.11
CA VAL A 14 3.07 -3.06 1.43
C VAL A 14 2.50 -2.05 0.43
N LEU A 15 3.27 -1.04 0.02
CA LEU A 15 2.86 -0.09 -1.02
C LEU A 15 2.59 -0.81 -2.36
N LEU A 16 3.45 -1.75 -2.77
CA LEU A 16 3.22 -2.55 -3.98
C LEU A 16 1.96 -3.43 -3.87
N ILE A 17 1.70 -4.02 -2.71
CA ILE A 17 0.46 -4.80 -2.46
C ILE A 17 -0.77 -3.89 -2.60
N TRP A 18 -0.71 -2.65 -2.12
CA TRP A 18 -1.74 -1.63 -2.38
C TRP A 18 -1.92 -1.38 -3.87
N GLY A 19 -0.83 -1.14 -4.60
CA GLY A 19 -0.82 -0.99 -6.05
C GLY A 19 -1.58 -2.11 -6.76
N LYS A 20 -1.24 -3.36 -6.46
CA LYS A 20 -1.88 -4.56 -7.03
C LYS A 20 -3.36 -4.67 -6.67
N GLN A 21 -3.78 -4.37 -5.44
CA GLN A 21 -5.20 -4.45 -5.06
C GLN A 21 -6.05 -3.31 -5.62
N LEU A 22 -5.41 -2.19 -6.00
CA LEU A 22 -6.03 -1.03 -6.62
C LEU A 22 -5.83 -1.01 -8.14
N ASP A 23 -5.39 -2.14 -8.72
CA ASP A 23 -5.13 -2.30 -10.16
C ASP A 23 -4.26 -1.17 -10.75
N TYR A 24 -3.29 -0.69 -9.97
CA TYR A 24 -2.41 0.41 -10.34
C TYR A 24 -3.18 1.63 -10.90
N CYS A 25 -4.30 2.00 -10.27
CA CYS A 25 -5.05 3.19 -10.64
C CYS A 25 -5.42 4.05 -9.42
N THR A 26 -5.72 5.33 -9.68
CA THR A 26 -6.07 6.31 -8.63
C THR A 26 -7.57 6.38 -8.35
N THR A 27 -8.39 5.74 -9.17
CA THR A 27 -9.86 5.75 -9.08
C THR A 27 -10.43 4.49 -8.43
N ALA A 28 -9.66 3.38 -8.37
CA ALA A 28 -10.07 2.22 -7.60
C ALA A 28 -10.07 2.53 -6.11
N HIS A 29 -10.96 1.85 -5.40
CA HIS A 29 -11.12 2.00 -3.97
C HIS A 29 -11.10 0.64 -3.29
N TYR A 30 -10.35 0.53 -2.18
CA TYR A 30 -10.23 -0.72 -1.46
C TYR A 30 -10.38 -0.54 0.06
N PRO A 31 -11.12 -1.41 0.76
CA PRO A 31 -11.21 -1.39 2.22
C PRO A 31 -9.91 -1.81 2.92
N ILE A 32 -9.56 -1.13 4.01
CA ILE A 32 -8.35 -1.44 4.80
C ILE A 32 -8.36 -2.86 5.40
N GLN A 33 -9.54 -3.42 5.73
CA GLN A 33 -9.60 -4.78 6.27
C GLN A 33 -9.18 -5.81 5.22
N LYS A 34 -9.57 -5.60 3.96
CA LYS A 34 -9.21 -6.50 2.86
C LYS A 34 -7.72 -6.40 2.53
N ILE A 35 -7.14 -5.20 2.54
CA ILE A 35 -5.69 -5.07 2.28
C ILE A 35 -4.86 -5.75 3.38
N LYS A 36 -5.24 -5.60 4.66
CA LYS A 36 -4.53 -6.25 5.77
C LYS A 36 -4.50 -7.76 5.61
N LYS A 37 -5.63 -8.36 5.20
CA LYS A 37 -5.71 -9.80 4.90
C LYS A 37 -4.75 -10.19 3.78
N LYS A 38 -4.67 -9.41 2.70
CA LYS A 38 -3.74 -9.65 1.60
C LYS A 38 -2.27 -9.51 2.03
N ILE A 39 -1.96 -8.50 2.85
CA ILE A 39 -0.62 -8.31 3.41
C ILE A 39 -0.21 -9.51 4.26
N HIS A 40 -1.06 -10.01 5.14
CA HIS A 40 -0.73 -11.19 5.96
C HIS A 40 -0.54 -12.46 5.14
N ASN A 41 -1.29 -12.62 4.05
CA ASN A 41 -1.13 -13.78 3.16
C ASN A 41 0.21 -13.73 2.40
N ILE A 42 0.63 -12.55 1.95
CA ILE A 42 1.84 -12.37 1.13
C ILE A 42 3.09 -12.23 2.01
N LEU A 43 2.98 -11.54 3.14
CA LEU A 43 4.05 -11.22 4.08
C LEU A 43 3.72 -11.79 5.47
N PRO A 44 3.69 -13.13 5.65
CA PRO A 44 3.26 -13.76 6.89
C PRO A 44 4.14 -13.43 8.10
N LYS A 45 5.38 -12.97 7.85
CA LYS A 45 6.31 -12.54 8.89
C LYS A 45 5.92 -11.21 9.55
N LEU A 46 5.08 -10.39 8.91
CA LEU A 46 4.63 -9.11 9.48
C LEU A 46 3.54 -9.34 10.54
N LYS A 47 3.80 -8.86 11.75
CA LYS A 47 2.80 -8.82 12.81
C LYS A 47 1.75 -7.75 12.52
N ASP A 48 0.53 -7.92 13.00
CA ASP A 48 -0.55 -6.95 12.75
C ASP A 48 -0.22 -5.53 13.26
N LYS A 49 0.57 -5.41 14.33
CA LYS A 49 1.09 -4.10 14.80
C LYS A 49 1.94 -3.39 13.73
N ASP A 50 2.76 -4.15 13.01
CA ASP A 50 3.65 -3.62 11.97
C ASP A 50 2.85 -3.25 10.73
N VAL A 51 1.90 -4.10 10.34
CA VAL A 51 0.95 -3.80 9.24
C VAL A 51 0.16 -2.53 9.53
N ARG A 52 -0.35 -2.36 10.77
CA ARG A 52 -1.04 -1.13 11.20
C ARG A 52 -0.12 0.08 11.12
N ARG A 53 1.11 -0.02 11.63
CA ARG A 53 2.11 1.05 11.61
C ARG A 53 2.46 1.46 10.18
N ILE A 54 2.74 0.50 9.30
CA ILE A 54 3.11 0.75 7.91
C ILE A 54 1.98 1.45 7.16
N ASN A 55 0.73 0.97 7.28
CA ASN A 55 -0.41 1.63 6.64
C ASN A 55 -0.58 3.08 7.13
N LYS A 56 -0.35 3.34 8.41
CA LYS A 56 -0.38 4.71 8.96
C LYS A 56 0.73 5.58 8.35
N ILE A 57 1.93 5.03 8.17
CA ILE A 57 3.06 5.71 7.51
C ILE A 57 2.71 6.04 6.06
N LEU A 58 2.20 5.08 5.28
CA LEU A 58 1.86 5.28 3.87
C LEU A 58 0.72 6.31 3.68
N LEU A 59 -0.26 6.31 4.57
CA LEU A 59 -1.34 7.32 4.61
C LEU A 59 -0.78 8.70 4.98
N ALA A 60 0.00 8.78 6.06
CA ALA A 60 0.59 10.04 6.53
C ALA A 60 1.64 10.59 5.55
N SER A 61 2.17 9.75 4.67
CA SER A 61 3.11 10.14 3.62
C SER A 61 2.44 10.45 2.29
N GLY A 62 1.11 10.40 2.22
CA GLY A 62 0.37 10.81 1.03
C GLY A 62 0.40 9.82 -0.13
N PHE A 63 0.98 8.62 0.03
CA PHE A 63 0.97 7.59 -1.02
C PHE A 63 -0.40 6.93 -1.19
N ILE A 64 -1.15 6.87 -0.09
CA ILE A 64 -2.52 6.33 -0.05
C ILE A 64 -3.41 7.43 0.50
N LEU A 65 -4.60 7.59 -0.08
CA LEU A 65 -5.57 8.58 0.32
C LEU A 65 -6.80 7.90 0.92
N LYS A 66 -7.39 8.53 1.93
CA LYS A 66 -8.64 8.09 2.54
C LYS A 66 -9.79 8.66 1.72
N HIS A 67 -10.68 7.80 1.24
CA HIS A 67 -11.92 8.22 0.60
C HIS A 67 -13.09 8.09 1.58
N PRO A 68 -13.74 9.20 1.97
CA PRO A 68 -14.89 9.15 2.85
C PRO A 68 -16.10 8.63 2.07
N THR A 69 -16.53 7.40 2.36
CA THR A 69 -17.89 6.95 1.97
C THR A 69 -18.71 6.74 3.23
N GLY A 70 -20.01 7.07 3.17
CA GLY A 70 -20.88 7.22 4.34
C GLY A 70 -21.06 5.99 5.25
N ARG A 71 -20.58 4.80 4.86
CA ARG A 71 -20.71 3.58 5.70
C ARG A 71 -19.42 2.77 5.86
N LYS A 72 -18.49 2.79 4.89
CA LYS A 72 -17.24 2.02 4.96
C LYS A 72 -16.09 2.80 4.33
N THR A 73 -15.18 3.33 5.14
CA THR A 73 -13.97 4.00 4.63
C THR A 73 -13.21 3.09 3.68
N THR A 74 -13.00 3.59 2.46
CA THR A 74 -12.13 2.99 1.45
C THR A 74 -10.93 3.88 1.20
N TYR A 75 -9.95 3.36 0.48
CA TYR A 75 -8.70 4.04 0.21
C TYR A 75 -8.33 3.84 -1.25
N ASN A 76 -7.64 4.81 -1.82
CA ASN A 76 -7.11 4.80 -3.19
C ASN A 76 -5.63 5.25 -3.18
N LEU A 77 -4.93 5.06 -4.30
CA LEU A 77 -3.59 5.61 -4.48
C LEU A 77 -3.69 7.11 -4.74
N SER A 78 -2.72 7.87 -4.23
CA SER A 78 -2.43 9.18 -4.79
C SER A 78 -1.72 9.04 -6.14
N ARG A 79 -1.55 10.16 -6.86
CA ARG A 79 -0.72 10.18 -8.08
C ARG A 79 0.72 9.75 -7.80
N GLU A 80 1.29 10.18 -6.68
CA GLU A 80 2.63 9.76 -6.27
C GLU A 80 2.67 8.29 -5.88
N GLY A 81 1.69 7.82 -5.10
CA GLY A 81 1.58 6.41 -4.73
C GLY A 81 1.52 5.49 -5.95
N LEU A 82 0.78 5.88 -6.98
CA LEU A 82 0.74 5.16 -8.27
C LEU A 82 2.12 5.12 -8.93
N ARG A 83 2.77 6.27 -9.11
CA ARG A 83 4.11 6.34 -9.71
C ARG A 83 5.11 5.41 -9.00
N TYR A 84 5.09 5.39 -7.67
CA TYR A 84 5.99 4.53 -6.91
C TYR A 84 5.62 3.04 -6.98
N CYS A 85 4.33 2.71 -7.07
CA CYS A 85 3.90 1.34 -7.34
C CYS A 85 4.41 0.86 -8.70
N GLU A 86 4.42 1.70 -9.73
CA GLU A 86 4.95 1.35 -11.06
C GLU A 86 6.47 1.14 -11.04
N ILE A 87 7.21 1.95 -10.28
CA ILE A 87 8.64 1.76 -10.05
C ILE A 87 8.87 0.38 -9.39
N LEU A 88 8.18 0.11 -8.28
CA LEU A 88 8.30 -1.16 -7.57
C LEU A 88 7.86 -2.38 -8.41
N ARG A 89 6.87 -2.21 -9.28
CA ARG A 89 6.38 -3.27 -10.17
C ARG A 89 7.46 -3.74 -11.16
N ASN A 90 8.34 -2.83 -11.56
CA ASN A 90 9.44 -3.12 -12.50
C ASN A 90 10.76 -3.49 -11.78
N ASP A 91 10.77 -3.47 -10.45
CA ASP A 91 11.93 -3.79 -9.64
C ASP A 91 11.99 -5.31 -9.36
N LYS A 92 13.12 -5.94 -9.75
CA LYS A 92 13.33 -7.39 -9.61
C LYS A 92 13.29 -7.85 -8.16
N ASP A 93 13.68 -7.00 -7.22
CA ASP A 93 13.67 -7.33 -5.79
C ASP A 93 12.25 -7.58 -5.26
N TYR A 94 11.24 -7.03 -5.94
CA TYR A 94 9.83 -7.14 -5.56
C TYR A 94 9.01 -8.03 -6.49
N ALA A 95 9.62 -8.64 -7.51
CA ALA A 95 8.92 -9.46 -8.51
C ALA A 95 8.13 -10.63 -7.90
N HIS A 96 8.59 -11.17 -6.77
CA HIS A 96 7.95 -12.27 -6.04
C HIS A 96 6.60 -11.89 -5.37
N LEU A 97 6.23 -10.60 -5.37
CA LEU A 97 4.98 -10.09 -4.79
C LEU A 97 3.87 -9.88 -5.84
N ILE A 98 4.24 -9.91 -7.12
CA ILE A 98 3.38 -9.68 -8.29
C ILE A 98 2.86 -11.03 -8.80
#